data_AF-A0A3S0V523-F1
#
_entry.id   AF-A0A3S0V523-F1
#
_cell.length_a   1.000
_cell.length_b   1.000
_cell.length_c   1.000
_cell.angle_alpha   90.00
_cell.angle_beta   90.00
_cell.angle_gamma   90.00
#
_symmetry.space_group_name_H-M   'P 1'
#
loop_
_entity.id
_entity.type
_entity.pdbx_description
1 polymer ?
#
loop_
_entity_poly.entity_id
_entity_poly.type
_entity_poly.pdbx_seq_one_letter_code
_entity_poly.pdbx_strand_id
1 'polypeptide(L)'
;MKPTPTYANKPTSDNPRDVEAWALAEAARRLIAAGHAKDTEALQAALQLNQRLWTIFQAAITEEDCGHPPEVRSNIAALSLLVDRETTARLIDLDFNNIDTLVSINRAVASGLTAQGEFIAQQAAMGQASAALAPAPTAQPAPPSGLGLRPAAPMPQRPPVGPSVAPSDAQPVKRESLRISI
;
A
#
# COMPACT_ATOMS: atom_id res chain seq x y z
N MET A 1 30.34 -12.56 -11.53
CA MET A 1 29.23 -11.96 -10.78
C MET A 1 29.29 -10.45 -11.00
N LYS A 2 28.29 -9.85 -11.66
CA LYS A 2 28.25 -8.39 -11.82
C LYS A 2 27.80 -7.78 -10.47
N PRO A 3 28.48 -6.75 -9.95
CA PRO A 3 28.13 -6.14 -8.67
C PRO A 3 26.71 -5.56 -8.74
N THR A 4 25.89 -5.86 -7.73
CA THR A 4 24.58 -5.22 -7.58
C THR A 4 24.82 -3.72 -7.38
N PRO A 5 24.24 -2.83 -8.22
CA PRO A 5 24.43 -1.40 -8.07
C PRO A 5 23.87 -0.97 -6.70
N THR A 6 24.76 -0.66 -5.77
CA THR A 6 24.42 -0.04 -4.50
C THR A 6 24.15 1.43 -4.76
N TYR A 7 22.93 1.90 -4.47
CA TYR A 7 22.58 3.29 -4.70
C TYR A 7 23.26 4.17 -3.66
N ALA A 8 24.18 5.02 -4.10
CA ALA A 8 25.12 5.76 -3.25
C ALA A 8 24.48 6.82 -2.33
N ASN A 9 23.16 7.03 -2.37
CA ASN A 9 22.51 8.12 -1.63
C ASN A 9 21.06 7.83 -1.21
N LYS A 10 20.80 6.62 -0.69
CA LYS A 10 19.48 6.27 -0.14
C LYS A 10 19.19 7.17 1.09
N PRO A 11 18.02 7.84 1.17
CA PRO A 11 17.61 8.58 2.35
C PRO A 11 17.52 7.64 3.56
N THR A 12 17.94 8.14 4.72
CA THR A 12 17.63 7.52 6.01
C THR A 12 16.23 7.96 6.41
N SER A 13 15.20 7.36 5.80
CA SER A 13 13.81 7.53 6.21
C SER A 13 13.28 6.22 6.76
N ASP A 14 12.62 6.27 7.92
CA ASP A 14 11.99 5.10 8.54
C ASP A 14 10.65 4.74 7.86
N ASN A 15 10.11 5.64 7.03
CA ASN A 15 8.89 5.43 6.27
C ASN A 15 9.20 4.75 4.91
N PRO A 16 8.60 3.58 4.61
CA PRO A 16 8.80 2.89 3.32
C PRO A 16 8.35 3.73 2.12
N ARG A 17 7.34 4.60 2.27
CA ARG A 17 6.82 5.46 1.19
C ARG A 17 7.86 6.47 0.71
N ASP A 18 8.65 7.01 1.62
CA ASP A 18 9.69 8.00 1.30
C ASP A 18 10.83 7.35 0.52
N VAL A 19 11.15 6.09 0.86
CA VAL A 19 12.14 5.29 0.12
C VAL A 19 11.64 4.98 -1.29
N GLU A 20 10.37 4.62 -1.44
CA GLU A 20 9.72 4.38 -2.75
C GLU A 20 9.73 5.64 -3.63
N ALA A 21 9.31 6.78 -3.07
CA ALA A 21 9.30 8.07 -3.75
C ALA A 21 10.71 8.48 -4.21
N TRP A 22 11.69 8.32 -3.33
CA TRP A 22 13.09 8.59 -3.66
C TRP A 22 13.61 7.68 -4.77
N ALA A 23 13.30 6.38 -4.72
CA ALA A 23 13.77 5.43 -5.73
C ALA A 23 13.25 5.76 -7.13
N LEU A 24 11.98 6.18 -7.24
CA LEU A 24 11.37 6.66 -8.48
C LEU A 24 12.02 7.97 -8.97
N ALA A 25 12.26 8.92 -8.07
CA ALA A 25 12.93 10.17 -8.40
C ALA A 25 14.36 9.93 -8.92
N GLU A 26 15.09 9.01 -8.28
CA GLU A 26 16.43 8.61 -8.68
C GLU A 26 16.45 7.88 -10.04
N ALA A 27 15.46 7.02 -10.32
CA ALA A 27 15.31 6.41 -11.63
C ALA A 27 15.07 7.46 -12.73
N ALA A 28 14.18 8.42 -12.49
CA ALA A 28 13.96 9.54 -13.42
C ALA A 28 15.24 10.35 -13.65
N ARG A 29 15.98 10.67 -12.58
CA ARG A 29 17.26 11.40 -12.66
C ARG A 29 18.28 10.66 -13.53
N ARG A 30 18.39 9.34 -13.38
CA ARG A 30 19.33 8.51 -14.17
C ARG A 30 18.95 8.44 -15.64
N LEU A 31 17.66 8.32 -15.96
CA LEU A 31 17.17 8.38 -17.34
C LEU A 31 17.57 9.71 -18.00
N ILE A 32 17.30 10.84 -17.33
CA ILE A 32 17.67 12.18 -17.82
C ILE A 32 19.18 12.29 -18.02
N ALA A 33 19.97 11.88 -17.02
CA ALA A 33 21.43 11.97 -17.08
C ALA A 33 22.00 11.15 -18.24
N ALA A 34 21.51 9.93 -18.44
CA ALA A 34 21.90 9.08 -19.57
C ALA A 34 21.46 9.68 -20.92
N GLY A 35 20.24 10.23 -20.99
CA GLY A 35 19.72 10.91 -22.18
C GLY A 35 20.51 12.15 -22.58
N HIS A 36 20.96 12.95 -21.60
CA HIS A 36 21.80 14.12 -21.82
C HIS A 36 23.22 13.75 -22.22
N ALA A 37 23.81 12.75 -21.56
CA ALA A 37 25.15 12.25 -21.88
C ALA A 37 25.21 11.46 -23.19
N LYS A 38 24.04 11.05 -23.73
CA LYS A 38 23.91 10.11 -24.85
C LYS A 38 24.70 8.82 -24.59
N ASP A 39 24.68 8.37 -23.34
CA ASP A 39 25.38 7.18 -22.87
C ASP A 39 24.42 5.98 -22.89
N THR A 40 24.66 5.09 -23.85
CA THR A 40 23.85 3.90 -24.08
C THR A 40 23.90 2.90 -22.91
N GLU A 41 25.07 2.71 -22.29
CA GLU A 41 25.22 1.79 -21.17
C GLU A 41 24.50 2.33 -19.93
N ALA A 42 24.67 3.64 -19.67
CA ALA A 42 23.95 4.30 -18.59
C ALA A 42 22.43 4.29 -18.83
N LEU A 43 21.97 4.46 -20.07
CA LEU A 43 20.56 4.40 -20.43
C LEU A 43 20.00 2.99 -20.18
N GLN A 44 20.69 1.96 -20.66
CA GLN A 44 20.27 0.57 -20.44
C GLN A 44 20.19 0.25 -18.94
N ALA A 45 21.20 0.67 -18.16
CA ALA A 45 21.20 0.47 -16.71
C ALA A 45 20.05 1.23 -16.02
N ALA A 46 19.74 2.44 -16.46
CA ALA A 46 18.61 3.24 -15.95
C ALA A 46 17.24 2.61 -16.31
N LEU A 47 17.09 2.06 -17.52
CA LEU A 47 15.88 1.35 -17.94
C LEU A 47 15.69 0.03 -17.17
N GLN A 48 16.75 -0.75 -16.97
CA GLN A 48 16.69 -1.98 -16.16
C GLN A 48 16.34 -1.68 -14.70
N LEU A 49 16.90 -0.58 -14.15
CA LEU A 49 16.50 -0.08 -12.85
C LEU A 49 15.01 0.24 -12.79
N ASN A 50 14.52 1.00 -13.78
CA ASN A 50 13.12 1.38 -13.89
C ASN A 50 12.20 0.15 -13.92
N GLN A 51 12.52 -0.83 -14.77
CA GLN A 51 11.78 -2.10 -14.86
C GLN A 51 11.69 -2.80 -13.51
N ARG A 52 12.81 -2.92 -12.78
CA ARG A 52 12.86 -3.60 -11.49
C ARG A 52 11.99 -2.90 -10.44
N LEU A 53 12.01 -1.56 -10.39
CA LEU A 53 11.18 -0.80 -9.45
C LEU A 53 9.69 -1.04 -9.71
N TRP A 54 9.29 -0.99 -10.98
CA TRP A 54 7.89 -1.20 -11.36
C TRP A 54 7.40 -2.63 -11.14
N THR A 55 8.27 -3.63 -11.29
CA THR A 55 7.96 -5.01 -10.88
C THR A 55 7.71 -5.13 -9.37
N ILE A 56 8.47 -4.41 -8.54
CA ILE A 56 8.25 -4.38 -7.09
C ILE A 56 6.91 -3.73 -6.76
N PHE A 57 6.58 -2.59 -7.38
CA PHE A 57 5.27 -1.95 -7.19
C PHE A 57 4.13 -2.84 -7.65
N GLN A 58 4.26 -3.49 -8.80
CA GLN A 58 3.26 -4.41 -9.32
C GLN A 58 3.02 -5.57 -8.36
N ALA A 59 4.08 -6.19 -7.82
CA ALA A 59 3.94 -7.24 -6.82
C ALA A 59 3.20 -6.74 -5.57
N ALA A 60 3.58 -5.57 -5.04
CA ALA A 60 2.98 -5.00 -3.84
C ALA A 60 1.47 -4.69 -3.99
N ILE A 61 1.02 -4.27 -5.17
CA ILE A 61 -0.41 -3.98 -5.39
C ILE A 61 -1.25 -5.23 -5.72
N THR A 62 -0.62 -6.34 -6.07
CA THR A 62 -1.31 -7.62 -6.35
C THR A 62 -1.52 -8.48 -5.11
N GLU A 63 -0.86 -8.17 -3.99
CA GLU A 63 -1.09 -8.85 -2.72
C GLU A 63 -2.57 -8.77 -2.28
N GLU A 64 -3.08 -9.84 -1.68
CA GLU A 64 -4.48 -9.91 -1.22
C GLU A 64 -4.75 -8.94 -0.06
N ASP A 65 -3.75 -8.69 0.79
CA ASP A 65 -3.82 -7.78 1.94
C ASP A 65 -3.38 -6.33 1.61
N CYS A 66 -3.41 -5.97 0.32
CA CYS A 66 -3.10 -4.62 -0.12
C CYS A 66 -4.19 -3.64 0.37
N GLY A 67 -3.89 -2.86 1.40
CA GLY A 67 -4.81 -1.90 2.03
C GLY A 67 -5.16 -0.65 1.20
N HIS A 68 -4.87 -0.62 -0.10
CA HIS A 68 -5.19 0.50 -0.98
C HIS A 68 -6.61 0.38 -1.55
N PRO A 69 -7.29 1.52 -1.80
CA PRO A 69 -8.57 1.52 -2.49
C PRO A 69 -8.49 0.83 -3.87
N PRO A 70 -9.55 0.12 -4.30
CA PRO A 70 -9.57 -0.57 -5.59
C PRO A 70 -9.20 0.31 -6.79
N GLU A 71 -9.61 1.58 -6.77
CA GLU A 71 -9.31 2.55 -7.83
C GLU A 71 -7.81 2.85 -7.90
N VAL A 72 -7.15 2.99 -6.75
CA VAL A 72 -5.70 3.23 -6.69
C VAL A 72 -4.96 2.01 -7.23
N ARG A 73 -5.37 0.80 -6.84
CA ARG A 73 -4.76 -0.44 -7.34
C ARG A 73 -4.91 -0.56 -8.86
N SER A 74 -6.10 -0.27 -9.39
CA SER A 74 -6.37 -0.27 -10.83
C SER A 74 -5.51 0.75 -11.58
N ASN A 75 -5.39 1.97 -11.06
CA ASN A 75 -4.57 3.02 -11.65
C ASN A 75 -3.08 2.65 -11.67
N ILE A 76 -2.55 2.09 -10.56
CA ILE A 76 -1.15 1.63 -10.53
C ILE A 76 -0.95 0.45 -11.49
N ALA A 77 -1.88 -0.49 -11.59
CA ALA A 77 -1.78 -1.59 -12.55
C ALA A 77 -1.73 -1.10 -14.01
N ALA A 78 -2.55 -0.10 -14.35
CA ALA A 78 -2.54 0.52 -15.67
C ALA A 78 -1.21 1.24 -15.96
N LEU A 79 -0.66 1.96 -14.97
CA LEU A 79 0.65 2.60 -15.08
C LEU A 79 1.77 1.57 -15.22
N SER A 80 1.76 0.47 -14.46
CA SER A 80 2.75 -0.60 -14.58
C SER A 80 2.79 -1.17 -15.99
N LEU A 81 1.64 -1.45 -16.59
CA LEU A 81 1.57 -1.94 -17.97
C LEU A 81 2.14 -0.93 -18.97
N LEU A 82 1.84 0.36 -18.81
CA LEU A 82 2.42 1.40 -19.67
C LEU A 82 3.93 1.45 -19.52
N VAL A 83 4.44 1.45 -18.29
CA VAL A 83 5.88 1.54 -18.01
C VAL A 83 6.63 0.32 -18.53
N ASP A 84 6.09 -0.89 -18.37
CA ASP A 84 6.69 -2.11 -18.91
C ASP A 84 6.83 -2.05 -20.43
N ARG A 85 5.79 -1.58 -21.12
CA ARG A 85 5.77 -1.44 -22.59
C ARG A 85 6.77 -0.41 -23.07
N GLU A 86 6.78 0.77 -22.46
CA GLU A 86 7.71 1.85 -22.79
C GLU A 86 9.15 1.45 -22.49
N THR A 87 9.41 0.86 -21.32
CA THR A 87 10.75 0.40 -20.91
C THR A 87 11.27 -0.68 -21.87
N THR A 88 10.42 -1.63 -22.26
CA THR A 88 10.78 -2.67 -23.22
C THR A 88 11.09 -2.08 -24.60
N ALA A 89 10.27 -1.15 -25.10
CA ALA A 89 10.51 -0.47 -26.36
C ALA A 89 11.85 0.28 -26.36
N ARG A 90 12.14 1.00 -25.27
CA ARG A 90 13.41 1.75 -25.11
C ARG A 90 14.63 0.84 -24.94
N LEU A 91 14.47 -0.35 -24.35
CA LEU A 91 15.57 -1.33 -24.27
C LEU A 91 15.92 -1.92 -25.65
N ILE A 92 14.96 -1.95 -26.57
CA ILE A 92 15.16 -2.44 -27.94
C ILE A 92 15.84 -1.39 -28.82
N ASP A 93 15.32 -0.16 -28.83
CA ASP A 93 15.82 0.88 -29.74
C ASP A 93 16.90 1.80 -29.14
N LEU A 94 17.00 1.86 -27.80
CA LEU A 94 17.93 2.70 -27.05
C LEU A 94 17.87 4.18 -27.49
N ASP A 95 16.69 4.65 -27.87
CA ASP A 95 16.49 6.02 -28.31
C ASP A 95 16.33 6.99 -27.13
N PHE A 96 17.35 7.83 -26.97
CA PHE A 96 17.44 8.86 -25.94
C PHE A 96 16.34 9.92 -26.00
N ASN A 97 15.65 10.10 -27.13
CA ASN A 97 14.62 11.14 -27.28
C ASN A 97 13.23 10.69 -26.80
N ASN A 98 13.09 9.41 -26.42
CA ASN A 98 11.80 8.80 -26.10
C ASN A 98 11.72 8.32 -24.65
N ILE A 99 12.47 8.95 -23.75
CA ILE A 99 12.47 8.62 -22.32
C ILE A 99 11.58 9.55 -21.48
N ASP A 100 11.05 10.62 -22.07
CA ASP A 100 10.29 11.66 -21.35
C ASP A 100 9.02 11.13 -20.70
N THR A 101 8.33 10.18 -21.35
CA THR A 101 7.16 9.51 -20.78
C THR A 101 7.51 8.79 -19.47
N LEU A 102 8.59 7.99 -19.47
CA LEU A 102 9.07 7.28 -18.29
C LEU A 102 9.50 8.24 -17.18
N VAL A 103 10.21 9.31 -17.54
CA VAL A 103 10.64 10.36 -16.60
C VAL A 103 9.44 11.05 -15.95
N SER A 104 8.43 11.41 -16.75
CA SER A 104 7.22 12.08 -16.29
C SER A 104 6.43 11.23 -15.31
N ILE A 105 6.19 9.95 -15.66
CA ILE A 105 5.48 9.00 -14.79
C ILE A 105 6.20 8.85 -13.46
N ASN A 106 7.51 8.60 -13.48
CA ASN A 106 8.28 8.42 -12.24
C ASN A 106 8.25 9.66 -11.34
N ARG A 107 8.36 10.86 -11.92
CA ARG A 107 8.28 12.12 -11.16
C ARG A 107 6.89 12.36 -10.59
N ALA A 108 5.84 12.10 -11.36
CA ALA A 108 4.46 12.29 -10.91
C ALA A 108 4.12 11.35 -9.75
N VAL A 109 4.47 10.07 -9.87
CA VAL A 109 4.22 9.07 -8.81
C VAL A 109 5.08 9.38 -7.57
N ALA A 110 6.36 9.73 -7.73
CA ALA A 110 7.21 10.13 -6.62
C ALA A 110 6.61 11.33 -5.86
N SER A 111 6.16 12.36 -6.58
CA SER A 111 5.55 13.55 -5.98
C SER A 111 4.26 13.20 -5.22
N GLY A 112 3.43 12.32 -5.79
CA GLY A 112 2.22 11.84 -5.13
C GLY A 112 2.51 11.07 -3.84
N LEU A 113 3.53 10.20 -3.85
CA LEU A 113 3.94 9.43 -2.67
C LEU A 113 4.51 10.33 -1.56
N THR A 114 5.34 11.31 -1.90
CA THR A 114 5.85 12.30 -0.93
C THR A 114 4.71 13.09 -0.29
N ALA A 115 3.77 13.63 -1.09
CA ALA A 115 2.65 14.41 -0.57
C ALA A 115 1.73 13.60 0.36
N GLN A 116 1.51 12.33 0.05
CA GLN A 116 0.75 11.42 0.92
C GLN A 116 1.50 11.13 2.22
N GLY A 117 2.82 10.91 2.16
CA GLY A 117 3.66 10.72 3.33
C GLY A 117 3.62 11.92 4.28
N GLU A 118 3.74 13.13 3.74
CA GLU A 118 3.65 14.40 4.48
C GLU A 118 2.27 14.57 5.13
N PHE A 119 1.19 14.29 4.39
CA PHE A 119 -0.18 14.39 4.92
C PHE A 119 -0.40 13.44 6.11
N ILE A 120 0.04 12.19 6.00
CA ILE A 120 -0.08 11.18 7.06
C ILE A 120 0.76 11.60 8.29
N ALA A 121 1.99 12.07 8.08
CA ALA A 121 2.86 12.53 9.16
C ALA A 121 2.24 13.73 9.90
N GLN A 122 1.63 14.67 9.18
CA GLN A 122 1.00 15.85 9.75
C GLN A 122 -0.26 15.50 10.55
N GLN A 123 -1.03 14.52 10.07
CA GLN A 123 -2.21 14.02 10.77
C GLN A 123 -1.85 13.26 12.06
N ALA A 124 -0.75 12.49 12.04
CA ALA A 124 -0.20 11.85 13.24
C ALA A 124 0.23 12.88 14.30
N ALA A 125 0.89 13.97 13.89
CA ALA A 125 1.29 15.05 14.78
C ALA A 125 0.08 15.79 15.41
N MET A 126 -0.97 16.05 14.62
CA MET A 126 -2.21 16.67 15.11
C MET A 126 -3.01 15.76 16.06
N GLY A 127 -3.07 14.46 15.78
CA GLY A 127 -3.72 13.48 16.65
C GLY A 127 -3.06 13.36 18.03
N GLN A 128 -1.72 13.46 18.08
CA GLN A 128 -0.96 13.47 19.34
C GLN A 128 -1.12 14.79 20.11
N ALA A 129 -1.23 15.93 19.43
CA ALA A 129 -1.50 17.22 20.07
C ALA A 129 -2.90 17.28 20.71
N SER A 130 -3.90 16.62 20.11
CA SER A 130 -5.26 16.54 20.65
C SER A 130 -5.35 15.60 21.87
N ALA A 131 -4.56 14.52 21.89
CA ALA A 131 -4.51 13.59 23.03
C ALA A 131 -3.85 14.19 24.30
N ALA A 132 -2.91 15.14 24.13
CA ALA A 132 -2.26 15.82 25.25
C ALA A 132 -3.14 16.86 25.97
N LEU A 133 -4.30 17.21 25.41
CA LEU A 133 -5.26 18.19 25.94
C LEU A 133 -6.49 17.55 26.60
N ALA A 134 -6.53 16.22 26.79
CA ALA A 134 -7.57 15.59 27.59
C ALA A 134 -7.48 16.09 29.04
N PRO A 135 -8.54 16.72 29.61
CA PRO A 135 -8.51 17.18 30.98
C PRO A 135 -8.43 15.96 31.90
N ALA A 136 -7.52 15.99 32.87
CA ALA A 136 -7.42 14.98 33.92
C ALA A 136 -8.81 14.70 34.52
N PRO A 137 -9.19 13.43 34.75
CA PRO A 137 -10.48 13.14 35.34
C PRO A 137 -10.46 13.65 36.78
N THR A 138 -11.24 14.70 37.06
CA THR A 138 -11.55 15.11 38.43
C THR A 138 -12.20 13.95 39.15
N ALA A 139 -11.44 13.33 40.05
CA ALA A 139 -11.92 12.29 40.95
C ALA A 139 -13.09 12.83 41.79
N GLN A 140 -14.29 12.31 41.56
CA GLN A 140 -15.43 12.49 42.47
C GLN A 140 -15.24 11.56 43.69
N PRO A 141 -15.45 12.04 44.93
CA PRO A 141 -15.40 11.19 46.11
C PRO A 141 -16.69 10.36 46.21
N ALA A 142 -16.54 9.07 46.49
CA ALA A 142 -17.62 8.11 46.68
C ALA A 142 -18.52 8.45 47.89
N PRO A 143 -19.83 8.14 47.88
CA PRO A 143 -20.69 8.24 49.06
C PRO A 143 -20.63 6.96 49.93
N PRO A 144 -20.87 7.05 51.25
CA PRO A 144 -20.80 5.91 52.15
C PRO A 144 -22.04 5.00 52.04
N SER A 145 -21.81 3.69 52.12
CA SER A 145 -22.84 2.66 52.09
C SER A 145 -23.76 2.70 53.32
N GLY A 146 -25.07 2.80 53.09
CA GLY A 146 -26.11 2.65 54.11
C GLY A 146 -26.91 1.36 53.90
N LEU A 147 -26.88 0.49 54.90
CA LEU A 147 -27.59 -0.79 55.00
C LEU A 147 -29.12 -0.59 54.97
N GLY A 148 -29.81 -1.34 54.10
CA GLY A 148 -31.26 -1.47 54.08
C GLY A 148 -31.69 -2.85 53.57
N LEU A 149 -31.95 -3.76 54.50
CA LEU A 149 -32.57 -5.07 54.28
C LEU A 149 -34.00 -4.92 53.73
N ARG A 150 -34.42 -5.78 52.79
CA ARG A 150 -35.80 -6.33 52.71
C ARG A 150 -35.93 -7.50 51.69
N PRO A 151 -36.95 -8.38 51.84
CA PRO A 151 -36.89 -9.79 51.44
C PRO A 151 -37.64 -10.16 50.13
N ALA A 152 -37.65 -11.47 49.85
CA ALA A 152 -37.77 -12.18 48.57
C ALA A 152 -39.19 -12.52 48.04
N ALA A 153 -39.16 -13.05 46.78
CA ALA A 153 -40.05 -14.04 46.11
C ALA A 153 -41.12 -13.51 45.11
N PRO A 154 -41.64 -14.35 44.16
CA PRO A 154 -40.99 -15.39 43.33
C PRO A 154 -41.35 -15.30 41.81
N MET A 155 -40.69 -16.14 41.00
CA MET A 155 -40.95 -16.40 39.57
C MET A 155 -42.32 -17.06 39.28
N PRO A 156 -42.79 -16.99 38.02
CA PRO A 156 -43.46 -18.14 37.40
C PRO A 156 -42.92 -18.52 36.01
N GLN A 157 -43.22 -19.76 35.63
CA GLN A 157 -42.53 -20.61 34.65
C GLN A 157 -43.05 -20.54 33.19
N ARG A 158 -42.24 -21.08 32.26
CA ARG A 158 -42.59 -21.62 30.92
C ARG A 158 -43.65 -22.73 31.01
N PRO A 159 -44.45 -23.08 29.95
CA PRO A 159 -44.01 -23.93 28.79
C PRO A 159 -44.92 -23.76 27.49
N PRO A 160 -45.05 -24.70 26.52
CA PRO A 160 -44.05 -25.25 25.55
C PRO A 160 -44.51 -25.39 24.04
N VAL A 161 -43.55 -25.77 23.14
CA VAL A 161 -43.57 -26.42 21.77
C VAL A 161 -44.51 -25.92 20.65
N GLY A 162 -44.18 -25.88 19.33
CA GLY A 162 -43.11 -26.42 18.44
C GLY A 162 -43.37 -25.90 16.99
N PRO A 163 -43.00 -26.59 15.87
CA PRO A 163 -41.85 -27.46 15.59
C PRO A 163 -40.98 -26.98 14.38
N SER A 164 -39.77 -27.55 14.29
CA SER A 164 -39.02 -28.03 13.10
C SER A 164 -39.08 -27.26 11.76
N VAL A 165 -37.92 -26.84 11.24
CA VAL A 165 -37.31 -27.36 9.99
C VAL A 165 -35.88 -26.78 9.86
N ALA A 166 -34.90 -27.69 9.78
CA ALA A 166 -33.63 -27.52 9.08
C ALA A 166 -33.50 -28.74 8.14
N PRO A 167 -32.55 -28.83 7.18
CA PRO A 167 -31.51 -27.88 6.77
C PRO A 167 -31.59 -27.55 5.26
N SER A 168 -30.88 -26.52 4.80
CA SER A 168 -30.60 -26.38 3.36
C SER A 168 -29.10 -26.48 3.15
N ASP A 169 -28.71 -27.61 2.57
CA ASP A 169 -27.39 -27.90 2.01
C ASP A 169 -26.98 -26.83 1.00
N ALA A 170 -26.07 -25.94 1.39
CA ALA A 170 -25.27 -25.20 0.44
C ALA A 170 -24.16 -26.13 -0.07
N GLN A 171 -24.33 -26.59 -1.32
CA GLN A 171 -23.37 -27.44 -2.02
C GLN A 171 -21.98 -26.78 -2.08
N PRO A 172 -20.88 -27.52 -1.81
CA PRO A 172 -19.55 -27.04 -2.10
C PRO A 172 -19.34 -27.03 -3.62
N VAL A 173 -19.10 -25.84 -4.16
CA VAL A 173 -18.78 -25.63 -5.57
C VAL A 173 -17.48 -26.37 -5.90
N LYS A 174 -17.57 -27.49 -6.62
CA LYS A 174 -16.41 -28.19 -7.19
C LYS A 174 -15.79 -27.27 -8.24
N ARG A 175 -14.68 -26.61 -7.91
CA ARG A 175 -13.79 -25.99 -8.90
C ARG A 175 -13.00 -27.12 -9.55
N GLU A 176 -13.55 -27.68 -10.62
CA GLU A 176 -12.84 -28.60 -11.49
C GLU A 176 -11.60 -27.89 -12.05
N SER A 177 -10.45 -28.50 -11.77
CA SER A 177 -9.15 -28.04 -12.20
C SER A 177 -9.05 -28.09 -13.72
N LEU A 178 -8.99 -26.93 -14.39
CA LEU A 178 -8.42 -26.86 -15.73
C LEU A 178 -6.91 -27.11 -15.60
N ARG A 179 -6.52 -28.37 -15.81
CA ARG A 179 -5.16 -28.73 -16.18
C ARG A 179 -4.96 -28.37 -17.64
N ILE A 180 -4.29 -27.25 -17.89
CA ILE A 180 -3.57 -27.06 -19.15
C ILE A 180 -2.13 -27.49 -18.85
N SER A 181 -1.79 -28.68 -19.33
CA SER A 181 -0.43 -29.19 -19.36
C SER A 181 0.35 -28.44 -20.45
N ILE A 182 1.55 -27.99 -20.10
CA ILE A 182 2.65 -27.74 -21.04
C ILE A 182 3.42 -29.06 -21.15
#